data_AF-E3Q9D1-F1
#
_entry.id   AF-E3Q9D1-F1
#
_cell.length_a   1.000
_cell.length_b   1.000
_cell.length_c   1.000
_cell.angle_alpha   90.00
_cell.angle_beta   90.00
_cell.angle_gamma   90.00
#
_symmetry.space_group_name_H-M   'P 1'
#
loop_
_entity.id
_entity.type
_entity.pdbx_description
1 polymer ?
#
loop_
_entity_poly.entity_id
_entity_poly.type
_entity_poly.pdbx_seq_one_letter_code
_entity_poly.pdbx_strand_id
1 'polypeptide(L)'
;MTVPTTGYKAYDALTLQHALNAGESAAALKKTVQELQRIMRGQIRDITRSTGEVANAAAKAEQARQLALQEELKAVEVRSDKAQNNAAQAMMVAEANNEKAVAFAARDPATAGSSNVNQQQQQNQQQNQPVASQGRRRHCRRPRDPNHIPKSGYTLHCIHCGVRRSRNDEVRRHLRKEHYPTLFPGLDRNALLAQARLDAP
;
A
#
# COMPACT_ATOMS: atom_id res chain seq x y z
N MET A 1 -22.29 -13.88 -19.29
CA MET A 1 -23.13 -12.68 -19.45
C MET A 1 -23.60 -12.63 -20.90
N THR A 2 -24.86 -12.91 -21.16
CA THR A 2 -25.47 -12.85 -22.49
C THR A 2 -25.93 -11.40 -22.76
N VAL A 3 -25.32 -10.75 -23.75
CA VAL A 3 -25.71 -9.41 -24.18
C VAL A 3 -27.05 -9.51 -24.92
N PRO A 4 -28.09 -8.75 -24.55
CA PRO A 4 -29.38 -8.81 -25.22
C PRO A 4 -29.26 -8.20 -26.63
N THR A 5 -29.39 -9.04 -27.65
CA THR A 5 -29.32 -8.68 -29.09
C THR A 5 -30.64 -8.14 -29.65
N THR A 6 -31.67 -7.98 -28.82
CA THR A 6 -33.05 -7.69 -29.25
C THR A 6 -33.32 -6.22 -29.58
N GLY A 7 -32.45 -5.29 -29.18
CA GLY A 7 -32.64 -3.84 -29.42
C GLY A 7 -32.34 -3.37 -30.85
N TYR A 8 -31.55 -4.12 -31.62
CA TYR A 8 -31.02 -3.65 -32.91
C TYR A 8 -32.05 -3.66 -34.05
N LYS A 9 -32.99 -4.62 -34.05
CA LYS A 9 -33.97 -4.75 -35.14
C LYS A 9 -35.05 -3.67 -35.13
N ALA A 10 -35.37 -3.12 -33.96
CA ALA A 10 -36.40 -2.09 -33.82
C ALA A 10 -35.88 -0.70 -34.25
N TYR A 11 -34.59 -0.42 -34.05
CA TYR A 11 -33.96 0.84 -34.47
C TYR A 11 -33.89 0.98 -35.99
N ASP A 12 -33.59 -0.11 -36.71
CA ASP A 12 -33.48 -0.09 -38.17
C ASP A 12 -34.82 0.26 -38.85
N ALA A 13 -35.95 -0.23 -38.35
CA ALA A 13 -37.27 0.02 -38.95
C ALA A 13 -37.76 1.47 -38.74
N LEU A 14 -37.57 2.03 -37.54
CA LEU A 14 -37.97 3.40 -37.19
C LEU A 14 -37.11 4.46 -37.90
N THR A 15 -35.81 4.20 -38.02
CA THR A 15 -34.88 5.10 -38.74
C THR A 15 -35.14 5.10 -40.24
N LEU A 16 -35.54 3.94 -40.81
CA LEU A 16 -35.99 3.85 -42.21
C LEU A 16 -37.24 4.68 -42.49
N GLN A 17 -38.22 4.61 -41.59
CA GLN A 17 -39.48 5.33 -41.73
C GLN A 17 -39.29 6.85 -41.73
N HIS A 18 -38.45 7.38 -40.82
CA HIS A 18 -38.20 8.81 -40.71
C HIS A 18 -37.44 9.41 -41.90
N ALA A 19 -36.50 8.67 -42.48
CA ALA A 19 -35.74 9.16 -43.62
C ALA A 19 -36.50 9.06 -44.96
N LEU A 20 -37.36 8.05 -45.12
CA LEU A 20 -38.30 8.01 -46.23
C LEU A 20 -39.26 9.21 -46.20
N ASN A 21 -39.67 9.65 -44.99
CA ASN A 21 -40.48 10.86 -44.81
C ASN A 21 -39.70 12.17 -45.07
N ALA A 22 -38.37 12.14 -45.01
CA ALA A 22 -37.50 13.30 -45.27
C ALA A 22 -37.10 13.46 -46.75
N GLY A 23 -37.59 12.60 -47.65
CA GLY A 23 -37.29 12.66 -49.08
C GLY A 23 -35.91 12.12 -49.46
N GLU A 24 -35.18 11.49 -48.52
CA GLU A 24 -33.92 10.82 -48.83
C GLU A 24 -34.19 9.51 -49.58
N SER A 25 -33.42 9.25 -50.64
CA SER A 25 -33.56 7.98 -51.37
C SER A 25 -33.20 6.81 -50.46
N ALA A 26 -33.97 5.72 -50.52
CA ALA A 26 -33.72 4.50 -49.74
C ALA A 26 -32.27 3.97 -49.91
N ALA A 27 -31.63 4.27 -51.04
CA ALA A 27 -30.23 3.94 -51.31
C ALA A 27 -29.23 4.75 -50.46
N ALA A 28 -29.47 6.05 -50.28
CA ALA A 28 -28.64 6.91 -49.42
C ALA A 28 -28.72 6.43 -47.96
N LEU A 29 -29.92 6.09 -47.51
CA LEU A 29 -30.14 5.62 -46.14
C LEU A 29 -29.52 4.25 -45.87
N LYS A 30 -29.61 3.32 -46.83
CA LYS A 30 -28.94 2.02 -46.71
C LYS A 30 -27.43 2.18 -46.55
N LYS A 31 -26.83 3.18 -47.21
CA LYS A 31 -25.40 3.49 -47.10
C LYS A 31 -25.05 4.08 -45.73
N THR A 32 -25.86 4.98 -45.19
CA THR A 32 -25.61 5.57 -43.85
C THR A 32 -25.76 4.52 -42.75
N VAL A 33 -26.77 3.65 -42.83
CA VAL A 33 -26.95 2.53 -41.89
C VAL A 33 -25.77 1.55 -41.95
N GLN A 34 -25.29 1.20 -43.15
CA GLN A 34 -24.10 0.34 -43.29
C GLN A 34 -22.85 0.97 -42.69
N GLU A 35 -22.66 2.28 -42.86
CA GLU A 35 -21.50 2.99 -42.29
C GLU A 35 -21.58 3.08 -40.77
N LEU A 36 -22.76 3.37 -40.21
CA LEU A 36 -22.98 3.35 -38.75
C LEU A 36 -22.71 1.96 -38.17
N GLN A 37 -23.20 0.90 -38.82
CA GLN A 37 -22.92 -0.47 -38.39
C GLN A 37 -21.41 -0.80 -38.44
N ARG A 38 -20.69 -0.28 -39.44
CA ARG A 38 -19.22 -0.43 -39.53
C ARG A 38 -18.51 0.28 -38.38
N ILE A 39 -18.87 1.53 -38.09
CA ILE A 39 -18.29 2.34 -37.00
C ILE A 39 -18.53 1.65 -35.65
N MET A 40 -19.78 1.25 -35.38
CA MET A 40 -20.15 0.59 -34.13
C MET A 40 -19.42 -0.74 -33.93
N ARG A 41 -19.24 -1.56 -34.99
CA ARG A 41 -18.42 -2.78 -34.92
C ARG A 41 -16.94 -2.49 -34.68
N GLY A 42 -16.44 -1.33 -35.11
CA GLY A 42 -15.10 -0.85 -34.77
C GLY A 42 -14.99 -0.56 -33.27
N GLN A 43 -15.87 0.29 -32.74
CA GLN A 43 -15.90 0.66 -31.33
C GLN A 43 -16.05 -0.54 -30.39
N ILE A 44 -16.92 -1.51 -30.72
CA ILE A 44 -17.08 -2.73 -29.91
C ILE A 44 -15.77 -3.53 -29.86
N ARG A 45 -15.04 -3.64 -30.98
CA ARG A 45 -13.73 -4.32 -31.00
C ARG A 45 -12.69 -3.58 -30.16
N ASP A 46 -12.64 -2.25 -30.24
CA ASP A 46 -11.67 -1.45 -29.49
C ASP A 46 -11.96 -1.52 -27.98
N ILE A 47 -13.24 -1.44 -27.58
CA ILE A 47 -13.67 -1.65 -26.19
C ILE A 47 -13.25 -3.04 -25.72
N THR A 48 -13.53 -4.09 -26.50
CA THR A 48 -13.20 -5.48 -26.12
C THR A 48 -11.69 -5.69 -25.98
N ARG A 49 -10.89 -5.07 -26.85
CA ARG A 49 -9.42 -5.11 -26.74
C ARG A 49 -8.95 -4.39 -25.48
N SER A 50 -9.44 -3.17 -25.24
CA SER A 50 -9.04 -2.38 -24.07
C SER A 50 -9.42 -3.06 -22.75
N THR A 51 -10.60 -3.70 -22.67
CA THR A 51 -11.01 -4.43 -21.47
C THR A 51 -10.17 -5.68 -21.25
N GLY A 52 -9.78 -6.38 -22.33
CA GLY A 52 -8.83 -7.48 -22.28
C GLY A 52 -7.44 -7.07 -21.79
N GLU A 53 -6.93 -5.92 -22.26
CA GLU A 53 -5.65 -5.36 -21.81
C GLU A 53 -5.68 -4.99 -20.33
N VAL A 54 -6.76 -4.34 -19.86
CA VAL A 54 -6.95 -4.00 -18.44
C VAL A 54 -7.03 -5.25 -17.57
N ALA A 55 -7.77 -6.28 -18.00
CA ALA A 55 -7.87 -7.55 -17.27
C ALA A 55 -6.52 -8.26 -17.18
N ASN A 56 -5.73 -8.26 -18.27
CA ASN A 56 -4.41 -8.86 -18.29
C ASN A 56 -3.40 -8.07 -17.42
N ALA A 57 -3.47 -6.74 -17.43
CA ALA A 57 -2.67 -5.89 -16.54
C ALA A 57 -2.99 -6.14 -15.06
N ALA A 58 -4.28 -6.29 -14.72
CA ALA A 58 -4.70 -6.64 -13.37
C ALA A 58 -4.19 -8.02 -12.93
N ALA A 59 -4.27 -9.02 -13.80
CA ALA A 59 -3.74 -10.36 -13.53
C ALA A 59 -2.22 -10.35 -13.28
N LYS A 60 -1.46 -9.61 -14.10
CA LYS A 60 -0.01 -9.44 -13.90
C LYS A 60 0.33 -8.74 -12.59
N ALA A 61 -0.44 -7.70 -12.23
CA ALA A 61 -0.24 -6.98 -10.97
C ALA A 61 -0.52 -7.89 -9.76
N GLU A 62 -1.54 -8.74 -9.84
CA GLU A 62 -1.87 -9.68 -8.77
C GLU A 62 -0.81 -10.78 -8.64
N GLN A 63 -0.33 -11.32 -9.76
CA GLN A 63 0.77 -12.29 -9.75
C GLN A 63 2.05 -11.71 -9.14
N ALA A 64 2.38 -10.45 -9.44
CA ALA A 64 3.53 -9.77 -8.83
C ALA A 64 3.37 -9.59 -7.32
N ARG A 65 2.15 -9.29 -6.83
CA ARG A 65 1.87 -9.21 -5.38
C ARG A 65 2.03 -10.55 -4.69
N GLN A 66 1.54 -11.63 -5.31
CA GLN A 66 1.67 -12.97 -4.75
C GLN A 66 3.13 -13.40 -4.64
N LEU A 67 3.96 -13.11 -5.65
CA LEU A 67 5.39 -13.35 -5.62
C LEU A 67 6.08 -12.56 -4.50
N ALA A 68 5.77 -11.28 -4.34
CA ALA A 68 6.34 -10.45 -3.28
C ALA A 68 5.98 -10.99 -1.87
N LEU A 69 4.74 -11.41 -1.66
CA LEU A 69 4.32 -12.04 -0.40
C LEU A 69 5.05 -13.37 -0.15
N GLN A 70 5.28 -14.16 -1.20
CA GLN A 70 6.04 -15.41 -1.08
C GLN A 70 7.50 -15.16 -0.69
N GLU A 71 8.12 -14.12 -1.22
CA GLU A 71 9.48 -13.70 -0.83
C GLU A 71 9.54 -13.21 0.61
N GLU A 72 8.54 -12.43 1.06
CA GLU A 72 8.45 -11.99 2.45
C GLU A 72 8.29 -13.16 3.43
N LEU A 73 7.44 -14.15 3.10
CA LEU A 73 7.26 -15.35 3.92
C LEU A 73 8.57 -16.14 4.05
N LYS A 74 9.27 -16.38 2.93
CA LYS A 74 10.60 -17.01 2.95
C LYS A 74 11.60 -16.24 3.81
N ALA A 75 11.58 -14.90 3.74
CA ALA A 75 12.46 -14.07 4.56
C ALA A 75 12.09 -14.10 6.06
N VAL A 76 10.83 -14.33 6.40
CA VAL A 76 10.39 -14.56 7.80
C VAL A 76 10.86 -15.92 8.28
N GLU A 77 10.72 -16.98 7.48
CA GLU A 77 11.19 -18.33 7.81
C GLU A 77 12.69 -18.34 8.12
N VAL A 78 13.51 -17.77 7.23
CA VAL A 78 14.97 -17.69 7.44
C VAL A 78 15.34 -16.92 8.71
N ARG A 79 14.59 -15.86 9.06
CA ARG A 79 14.79 -15.12 10.31
C ARG A 79 14.41 -15.94 11.54
N SER A 80 13.35 -16.73 11.45
CA SER A 80 12.91 -17.65 12.50
C SER A 80 13.97 -18.73 12.75
N ASP A 81 14.45 -19.39 11.71
CA ASP A 81 15.47 -20.44 11.82
C ASP A 81 16.76 -19.91 12.44
N LYS A 82 17.18 -18.70 12.01
CA LYS A 82 18.34 -18.04 12.60
C LYS A 82 18.13 -17.72 14.09
N ALA A 83 16.94 -17.28 14.48
CA ALA A 83 16.62 -17.02 15.88
C ALA A 83 16.63 -18.30 16.73
N GLN A 84 16.09 -19.40 16.20
CA GLN A 84 16.10 -20.71 16.86
C GLN A 84 17.53 -21.24 17.02
N ASN A 85 18.36 -21.15 15.98
CA ASN A 85 19.77 -21.55 16.05
C ASN A 85 20.56 -20.74 17.08
N ASN A 86 20.35 -19.41 17.12
CA ASN A 86 20.98 -18.56 18.12
C ASN A 86 20.52 -18.92 19.55
N ALA A 87 19.23 -19.24 19.73
CA ALA A 87 18.70 -19.66 21.03
C ALA A 87 19.30 -21.00 21.47
N ALA A 88 19.40 -21.99 20.57
CA ALA A 88 20.04 -23.27 20.83
C ALA A 88 21.52 -23.10 21.21
N GLN A 89 22.25 -22.25 20.49
CA GLN A 89 23.64 -21.93 20.80
C GLN A 89 23.79 -21.26 22.18
N ALA A 90 22.89 -20.34 22.54
CA ALA A 90 22.89 -19.69 23.84
C ALA A 90 22.63 -20.69 24.98
N MET A 91 21.72 -21.65 24.80
CA MET A 91 21.47 -22.71 25.78
C MET A 91 22.70 -23.60 25.98
N MET A 92 23.39 -24.03 24.91
CA MET A 92 24.61 -24.82 25.03
C MET A 92 25.72 -24.08 25.79
N VAL A 93 25.88 -22.77 25.55
CA VAL A 93 26.86 -21.95 26.29
C VAL A 93 26.48 -21.83 27.76
N ALA A 94 25.19 -21.66 28.07
CA ALA A 94 24.70 -21.61 29.45
C ALA A 94 24.96 -22.93 30.18
N GLU A 95 24.71 -24.07 29.52
CA GLU A 95 24.97 -25.41 30.06
C GLU A 95 26.47 -25.63 30.32
N ALA A 96 27.32 -25.32 29.36
CA ALA A 96 28.78 -25.40 29.53
C ALA A 96 29.31 -24.50 30.66
N ASN A 97 28.71 -23.32 30.86
CA ASN A 97 29.06 -22.45 31.98
C ASN A 97 28.60 -23.02 33.32
N ASN A 98 27.42 -23.65 33.36
CA ASN A 98 26.91 -24.33 34.54
C ASN A 98 27.80 -25.52 34.94
N GLU A 99 28.21 -26.34 33.97
CA GLU A 99 29.16 -27.45 34.20
C GLU A 99 30.48 -26.96 34.79
N LYS A 100 31.04 -25.86 34.26
CA LYS A 100 32.24 -25.23 34.82
C LYS A 100 32.03 -24.74 36.25
N ALA A 101 30.88 -24.15 36.56
CA ALA A 101 30.55 -23.70 37.90
C ALA A 101 30.43 -24.87 38.90
N VAL A 102 29.79 -25.98 38.49
CA VAL A 102 29.68 -27.19 39.31
C VAL A 102 31.06 -27.83 39.53
N ALA A 103 31.89 -27.94 38.49
CA ALA A 103 33.25 -28.46 38.59
C ALA A 103 34.16 -27.62 39.50
N PHE A 104 33.98 -26.29 39.49
CA PHE A 104 34.68 -25.39 40.40
C PHE A 104 34.22 -25.59 41.85
N ALA A 105 32.91 -25.68 42.10
CA ALA A 105 32.36 -25.93 43.43
C ALA A 105 32.80 -27.29 44.01
N ALA A 106 33.02 -28.30 43.15
CA ALA A 106 33.48 -29.63 43.57
C ALA A 106 34.99 -29.68 43.93
N ARG A 107 35.81 -28.72 43.47
CA ARG A 107 37.26 -28.72 43.69
C ARG A 107 37.68 -28.16 45.06
N ASP A 108 36.92 -27.23 45.62
CA ASP A 108 37.21 -26.60 46.92
C ASP A 108 35.92 -26.44 47.77
N PRO A 109 35.45 -27.50 48.45
CA PRO A 109 34.27 -27.42 49.31
C PRO A 109 34.48 -26.53 50.55
N ALA A 110 35.73 -26.25 50.92
CA ALA A 110 36.08 -25.45 52.10
C ALA A 110 35.99 -23.93 51.88
N THR A 111 35.94 -23.44 50.63
CA THR A 111 35.82 -22.00 50.31
C THR A 111 34.40 -21.58 49.92
N ALA A 112 33.48 -22.53 49.74
CA ALA A 112 32.08 -22.28 49.35
C ALA A 112 31.20 -21.72 50.49
N GLY A 113 31.71 -21.68 51.72
CA GLY A 113 30.92 -21.33 52.92
C GLY A 113 30.88 -19.85 53.31
N SER A 114 31.69 -18.96 52.72
CA SER A 114 31.67 -17.54 53.10
C SER A 114 32.27 -16.67 52.01
N SER A 115 31.44 -15.81 51.41
CA SER A 115 31.80 -14.52 50.77
C SER A 115 31.30 -14.26 49.35
N ASN A 116 30.39 -15.03 48.74
CA ASN A 116 29.96 -14.70 47.36
C ASN A 116 28.47 -14.66 47.02
N VAL A 117 27.56 -15.03 47.93
CA VAL A 117 26.12 -14.92 47.65
C VAL A 117 25.64 -13.45 47.60
N ASN A 118 26.33 -12.53 48.30
CA ASN A 118 25.98 -11.10 48.29
C ASN A 118 26.60 -10.28 47.15
N GLN A 119 27.63 -10.78 46.46
CA GLN A 119 28.23 -10.03 45.34
C GLN A 119 27.48 -10.24 44.02
N GLN A 120 26.83 -11.39 43.84
CA GLN A 120 26.02 -11.67 42.64
C GLN A 120 24.59 -11.09 42.71
N GLN A 121 24.04 -10.84 43.90
CA GLN A 121 22.75 -10.14 44.03
C GLN A 121 22.86 -8.61 43.87
N GLN A 122 24.02 -8.00 44.09
CA GLN A 122 24.20 -6.55 43.88
C GLN A 122 24.41 -6.14 42.41
N GLN A 123 24.82 -7.05 41.53
CA GLN A 123 24.94 -6.73 40.10
C GLN A 123 23.62 -6.85 39.33
N ASN A 124 22.63 -7.59 39.84
CA ASN A 124 21.32 -7.76 39.18
C ASN A 124 20.29 -6.69 39.58
N GLN A 125 20.52 -5.93 40.66
CA GLN A 125 19.66 -4.80 41.05
C GLN A 125 20.02 -3.47 40.35
N GLN A 126 21.18 -3.35 39.71
CA GLN A 126 21.56 -2.11 39.00
C GLN A 126 21.07 -2.04 37.54
N GLN A 127 20.47 -3.10 36.99
CA GLN A 127 19.96 -3.11 35.61
C GLN A 127 18.44 -2.88 35.47
N ASN A 128 17.70 -2.75 36.59
CA ASN A 128 16.25 -2.53 36.60
C ASN A 128 15.83 -1.20 37.24
N GLN A 129 16.59 -0.11 37.01
CA GLN A 129 16.12 1.24 37.30
C GLN A 129 15.44 1.80 36.03
N PRO A 130 14.14 2.15 36.05
CA PRO A 130 13.58 3.01 35.01
C PRO A 130 14.22 4.39 35.16
N VAL A 131 15.04 4.77 34.18
CA VAL A 131 15.66 6.11 34.13
C VAL A 131 14.58 7.16 33.88
N ALA A 132 13.89 7.58 34.95
CA ALA A 132 13.10 8.79 34.99
C ALA A 132 14.04 10.00 35.01
N SER A 133 14.68 10.26 33.88
CA SER A 133 15.46 11.48 33.68
C SER A 133 14.54 12.60 33.21
N GLN A 134 13.98 13.33 34.19
CA GLN A 134 13.62 14.72 34.00
C GLN A 134 14.89 15.52 33.70
N GLY A 135 15.28 15.55 32.43
CA GLY A 135 16.40 16.33 31.93
C GLY A 135 15.96 17.10 30.70
N ARG A 136 15.88 18.43 30.81
CA ARG A 136 15.62 19.35 29.71
C ARG A 136 16.59 19.08 28.56
N ARG A 137 16.20 18.27 27.59
CA ARG A 137 16.99 18.04 26.37
C ARG A 137 16.78 19.23 25.45
N ARG A 138 17.71 20.18 25.53
CA ARG A 138 18.01 21.12 24.44
C ARG A 138 18.00 20.33 23.14
N HIS A 139 17.29 20.83 22.14
CA HIS A 139 17.17 20.23 20.82
C HIS A 139 18.57 20.03 20.21
N CYS A 140 19.19 18.89 20.48
CA CYS A 140 20.32 18.42 19.71
C CYS A 140 19.79 18.21 18.29
N ARG A 141 20.17 19.10 17.38
CA ARG A 141 19.97 18.91 15.94
C ARG A 141 20.57 17.55 15.62
N ARG A 142 19.69 16.59 15.33
CA ARG A 142 20.06 15.24 14.91
C ARG A 142 21.08 15.38 13.75
N PRO A 143 22.24 14.71 13.79
CA PRO A 143 23.16 14.69 12.66
C PRO A 143 22.39 14.32 11.40
N ARG A 144 22.52 15.12 10.34
CA ARG A 144 21.95 14.78 9.03
C ARG A 144 22.58 13.47 8.60
N ASP A 145 21.74 12.47 8.31
CA ASP A 145 22.15 11.21 7.73
C ASP A 145 23.07 11.48 6.51
N PRO A 146 24.28 10.92 6.44
CA PRO A 146 25.16 11.08 5.27
C PRO A 146 24.55 10.47 4.01
N ASN A 147 23.54 9.60 4.15
CA ASN A 147 22.72 9.06 3.08
C ASN A 147 21.48 9.91 2.77
N HIS A 148 21.43 11.18 3.19
CA HIS A 148 20.40 12.11 2.75
C HIS A 148 20.62 12.43 1.26
N ILE A 149 20.14 11.53 0.40
CA ILE A 149 19.99 11.77 -1.03
C ILE A 149 19.17 13.07 -1.13
N PRO A 150 19.72 14.17 -1.68
CA PRO A 150 18.95 15.37 -1.88
C PRO A 150 17.75 14.97 -2.72
N LYS A 151 16.53 15.10 -2.15
CA LYS A 151 15.30 14.83 -2.89
C LYS A 151 15.36 15.68 -4.15
N SER A 152 15.67 15.05 -5.28
CA SER A 152 15.65 15.69 -6.57
C SER A 152 14.29 16.37 -6.71
N GLY A 153 14.32 17.63 -7.11
CA GLY A 153 13.17 18.54 -7.10
C GLY A 153 12.13 18.17 -8.15
N TYR A 154 11.48 17.03 -7.99
CA TYR A 154 10.32 16.68 -8.79
C TYR A 154 9.22 17.70 -8.47
N THR A 155 9.03 18.63 -9.40
CA THR A 155 7.93 19.57 -9.33
C THR A 155 6.68 18.83 -9.74
N LEU A 156 5.79 18.59 -8.78
CA LEU A 156 4.52 17.93 -9.04
C LEU A 156 3.55 18.96 -9.61
N HIS A 157 2.85 18.61 -10.68
CA HIS A 157 1.86 19.48 -11.30
C HIS A 157 0.46 18.95 -11.04
N CYS A 158 -0.49 19.85 -10.80
CA CYS A 158 -1.90 19.49 -10.81
C CYS A 158 -2.35 19.24 -12.25
N ILE A 159 -2.95 18.08 -12.51
CA ILE A 159 -3.43 17.71 -13.85
C ILE A 159 -4.58 18.60 -14.36
N HIS A 160 -5.34 19.22 -13.45
CA HIS A 160 -6.53 19.99 -13.81
C HIS A 160 -6.27 21.47 -14.09
N CYS A 161 -5.27 22.08 -13.45
CA CYS A 161 -4.97 23.51 -13.61
C CYS A 161 -3.48 23.82 -13.85
N GLY A 162 -2.62 22.80 -13.92
CA GLY A 162 -1.19 22.97 -14.19
C GLY A 162 -0.36 23.56 -13.02
N VAL A 163 -0.98 23.86 -11.87
CA VAL A 163 -0.27 24.45 -10.72
C VAL A 163 0.85 23.53 -10.23
N ARG A 164 2.05 24.09 -10.10
CA ARG A 164 3.27 23.41 -9.68
C ARG A 164 3.45 23.47 -8.17
N ARG A 165 3.83 22.35 -7.55
CA ARG A 165 4.13 22.23 -6.13
C ARG A 165 5.39 21.39 -5.89
N SER A 166 6.03 21.63 -4.76
CA SER A 166 7.29 20.97 -4.41
C SER A 166 7.07 19.66 -3.66
N ARG A 167 5.89 19.49 -3.03
CA ARG A 167 5.55 18.35 -2.18
C ARG A 167 4.23 17.70 -2.59
N ASN A 168 4.12 16.39 -2.41
CA ASN A 168 2.90 15.64 -2.70
C ASN A 168 1.71 16.11 -1.85
N ASP A 169 1.97 16.43 -0.57
CA ASP A 169 0.96 16.95 0.35
C ASP A 169 0.32 18.26 -0.12
N GLU A 170 1.12 19.12 -0.76
CA GLU A 170 0.66 20.41 -1.29
C GLU A 170 -0.26 20.21 -2.50
N VAL A 171 0.08 19.28 -3.40
CA VAL A 171 -0.78 18.93 -4.55
C VAL A 171 -2.10 18.32 -4.07
N ARG A 172 -2.06 17.40 -3.10
CA ARG A 172 -3.27 16.80 -2.53
C ARG A 172 -4.17 17.84 -1.86
N ARG A 173 -3.58 18.80 -1.12
CA ARG A 173 -4.33 19.89 -0.50
C ARG A 173 -4.96 20.81 -1.56
N HIS A 174 -4.22 21.13 -2.61
CA HIS A 174 -4.70 21.95 -3.71
C HIS A 174 -5.86 21.28 -4.48
N LEU A 175 -5.74 20.00 -4.83
CA LEU A 175 -6.82 19.20 -5.44
C LEU A 175 -8.09 19.23 -4.59
N ARG A 176 -7.97 19.00 -3.27
CA ARG A 176 -9.11 19.02 -2.34
C ARG A 176 -9.77 20.39 -2.18
N LYS A 177 -9.06 21.48 -2.44
CA LYS A 177 -9.59 22.82 -2.26
C LYS A 177 -10.20 23.37 -3.55
N GLU A 178 -9.46 23.24 -4.66
CA GLU A 178 -9.81 23.91 -5.92
C GLU A 178 -10.59 22.99 -6.88
N HIS A 179 -10.39 21.67 -6.80
CA HIS A 179 -10.96 20.71 -7.77
C HIS A 179 -11.98 19.76 -7.15
N TYR A 180 -12.03 19.62 -5.82
CA TYR A 180 -12.99 18.73 -5.18
C TYR A 180 -14.45 19.08 -5.48
N PRO A 181 -14.87 20.37 -5.49
CA PRO A 181 -16.24 20.73 -5.84
C PRO A 181 -16.61 20.37 -7.29
N THR A 182 -15.66 20.45 -8.22
CA THR A 182 -15.88 20.12 -9.63
C THR A 182 -15.78 18.61 -9.91
N LEU A 183 -14.91 17.91 -9.19
CA LEU A 183 -14.72 16.46 -9.34
C LEU A 183 -15.84 15.66 -8.65
N PHE A 184 -16.43 16.21 -7.60
CA PHE A 184 -17.49 15.55 -6.81
C PHE A 184 -18.63 16.54 -6.48
N PRO A 185 -19.43 16.95 -7.47
CA PRO A 185 -20.44 18.02 -7.32
C PRO A 185 -21.62 17.71 -6.38
N GLY A 186 -21.68 16.53 -5.75
CA GLY A 186 -22.66 16.18 -4.72
C GLY A 186 -22.06 15.83 -3.35
N LEU A 187 -20.73 15.92 -3.23
CA LEU A 187 -20.01 15.57 -2.00
C LEU A 187 -19.63 16.87 -1.29
N ASP A 188 -20.61 17.49 -0.64
CA ASP A 188 -20.33 18.70 0.14
C ASP A 188 -19.38 18.33 1.29
N ARG A 189 -18.18 18.90 1.25
CA ARG A 189 -17.13 18.67 2.24
C ARG A 189 -17.63 18.97 3.65
N ASN A 190 -18.55 19.92 3.80
CA ASN A 190 -19.16 20.25 5.09
C ASN A 190 -20.12 19.16 5.56
N ALA A 191 -20.88 18.54 4.65
CA ALA A 191 -21.78 17.43 4.98
C ALA A 191 -20.98 16.19 5.45
N LEU A 192 -19.86 15.87 4.80
CA LEU A 192 -18.98 14.78 5.24
C LEU A 192 -18.33 15.03 6.60
N LEU A 193 -17.90 16.26 6.87
CA LEU A 193 -17.34 16.63 8.18
C LEU A 193 -18.41 16.64 9.27
N ALA A 194 -19.65 17.00 8.93
CA ALA A 194 -20.79 16.91 9.84
C ALA A 194 -21.14 15.45 10.15
N GLN A 195 -21.19 14.58 9.14
CA GLN A 195 -21.42 13.14 9.30
C GLN A 195 -20.33 12.50 10.19
N ALA A 196 -19.05 12.81 9.92
CA ALA A 196 -17.93 12.27 10.70
C ALA A 196 -17.90 12.76 12.16
N ARG A 197 -18.56 13.88 12.48
CA ARG A 197 -18.73 14.35 13.87
C ARG A 197 -19.89 13.65 14.59
N LEU A 198 -20.89 13.17 13.85
CA LEU A 198 -22.01 12.41 14.39
C LEU A 198 -21.63 10.94 14.63
N ASP A 199 -20.69 10.40 13.85
CA ASP A 199 -20.18 9.03 13.98
C ASP A 199 -19.00 8.90 14.97
N ALA A 200 -18.56 10.00 15.60
CA ALA A 200 -17.52 9.97 16.64
C ALA A 200 -18.18 9.74 18.02
N PRO A 201 -17.80 8.70 18.78
CA PRO A 201 -18.37 8.40 20.10
C PRO A 201 -18.04 9.45 21.16
#